data_AF-A0A535HPA8-F1
#
_entry.id   AF-A0A535HPA8-F1
#
_cell.length_a   1.000
_cell.length_b   1.000
_cell.length_c   1.000
_cell.angle_alpha   90.00
_cell.angle_beta   90.00
_cell.angle_gamma   90.00
#
_symmetry.space_group_name_H-M   'P 1'
#
loop_
_entity.id
_entity.type
_entity.pdbx_description
1 polymer ?
#
loop_
_entity_poly.entity_id
_entity_poly.type
_entity_poly.pdbx_seq_one_letter_code
_entity_poly.pdbx_strand_id
1 'polypeptide(L)' 'MPIRHTERGFADYVEFNDSHGARVRVCQSSAASEPKVWICVDKPDVDNHGAIHLTVEQTERLVVALQEWLTSTER' A
#
# COMPACT_ATOMS: atom_id res chain seq x y z
N MET A 1 -5.04 -10.99 10.54
CA MET A 1 -5.99 -11.47 9.50
C MET A 1 -5.21 -12.32 8.50
N PRO A 2 -5.80 -13.36 7.90
CA PRO A 2 -5.11 -14.12 6.86
C PRO A 2 -4.83 -13.22 5.65
N ILE A 3 -3.63 -13.34 5.07
CA ILE A 3 -3.25 -12.64 3.84
C ILE A 3 -4.09 -13.21 2.70
N ARG A 4 -4.83 -12.34 2.01
CA ARG A 4 -5.56 -12.72 0.79
C ARG A 4 -4.57 -12.78 -0.37
N HIS A 5 -4.88 -13.56 -1.40
CA HIS A 5 -4.07 -13.60 -2.60
C HIS A 5 -4.97 -13.30 -3.80
N THR A 6 -4.44 -12.54 -4.76
CA THR A 6 -5.07 -12.31 -6.06
C THR A 6 -5.17 -13.63 -6.82
N GLU A 7 -6.00 -13.70 -7.87
CA GLU A 7 -6.10 -14.87 -8.75
C GLU A 7 -4.76 -15.27 -9.37
N ARG A 8 -3.84 -14.31 -9.50
CA ARG A 8 -2.48 -14.51 -10.02
C ARG A 8 -1.46 -14.91 -8.94
N GLY A 9 -1.90 -15.10 -7.69
CA GLY A 9 -1.08 -15.56 -6.57
C GLY A 9 -0.28 -14.48 -5.84
N PHE A 10 -0.52 -13.19 -6.11
CA PHE A 10 0.13 -12.08 -5.38
C PHE A 10 -0.60 -11.79 -4.07
N ALA A 11 0.15 -11.57 -2.99
CA ALA A 11 -0.42 -11.27 -1.68
C ALA A 11 -1.09 -9.88 -1.63
N ASP A 12 -2.30 -9.82 -1.09
CA ASP A 12 -2.98 -8.59 -0.67
C ASP A 12 -2.86 -8.46 0.85
N TYR A 13 -2.06 -7.49 1.29
CA TYR A 13 -1.73 -7.30 2.69
C TYR A 13 -2.82 -6.54 3.43
N VAL A 14 -3.39 -5.49 2.82
CA VAL A 14 -4.51 -4.73 3.38
C VAL A 14 -5.28 -3.99 2.30
N GLU A 15 -6.59 -3.80 2.54
CA GLU A 15 -7.47 -2.93 1.77
C GLU A 15 -8.37 -2.15 2.74
N PHE A 16 -8.49 -0.83 2.55
CA PHE A 16 -9.34 0.06 3.35
C PHE A 16 -9.72 1.31 2.55
N ASN A 17 -10.68 2.09 3.05
CA ASN A 17 -11.00 3.39 2.48
C ASN A 17 -10.30 4.50 3.29
N ASP A 18 -9.71 5.47 2.61
CA ASP A 18 -9.16 6.66 3.27
C ASP A 18 -10.28 7.58 3.80
N SER A 19 -9.90 8.64 4.53
CA SER A 19 -10.85 9.60 5.11
C SER A 19 -11.64 10.42 4.08
N HIS A 20 -11.25 10.35 2.80
CA HIS A 20 -11.90 11.02 1.68
C HIS A 20 -12.66 10.05 0.76
N GLY A 21 -12.78 8.77 1.16
CA GLY A 21 -13.52 7.75 0.43
C GLY A 21 -12.76 7.10 -0.73
N ALA A 22 -11.47 7.38 -0.90
CA ALA A 22 -10.64 6.66 -1.87
C ALA A 22 -10.29 5.26 -1.34
N ARG A 23 -10.23 4.27 -2.22
CA ARG A 23 -9.84 2.91 -1.82
C ARG A 23 -8.32 2.78 -1.86
N VAL A 24 -7.72 2.43 -0.73
CA VAL A 24 -6.29 2.16 -0.59
C VAL A 24 -6.05 0.66 -0.51
N ARG A 25 -5.11 0.15 -1.32
CA ARG A 25 -4.68 -1.26 -1.25
C ARG A 25 -3.16 -1.35 -1.20
N VAL A 26 -2.66 -2.26 -0.37
CA VAL A 26 -1.25 -2.64 -0.29
C VAL A 26 -1.13 -4.10 -0.67
N CYS A 27 -0.41 -4.39 -1.75
CA CYS A 27 -0.29 -5.73 -2.30
C CYS A 27 1.09 -5.99 -2.87
N GLN A 28 1.44 -7.25 -3.09
CA GLN A 28 2.68 -7.63 -3.73
C GLN A 28 2.65 -7.20 -5.20
N SER A 29 3.70 -6.51 -5.64
CA SER A 29 3.79 -6.02 -7.01
C SER A 29 4.07 -7.16 -7.99
N SER A 30 3.21 -7.31 -9.01
CA SER A 30 3.45 -8.24 -10.12
C SER A 30 4.44 -7.75 -11.16
N ALA A 31 4.86 -6.48 -11.07
CA ALA A 31 5.55 -5.75 -12.14
C ALA A 31 7.07 -5.69 -11.98
N ALA A 32 7.67 -6.49 -11.11
CA ALA A 32 9.05 -6.26 -10.68
C ALA A 32 9.94 -7.49 -10.90
N SER A 33 11.13 -7.25 -11.45
CA SER A 33 12.26 -8.19 -11.50
C SER A 33 12.87 -8.48 -10.12
N GLU A 34 12.36 -7.83 -9.07
CA GLU A 34 12.81 -7.87 -7.69
C GLU A 34 11.60 -7.73 -6.73
N PRO A 35 11.69 -8.15 -5.46
CA PRO A 35 10.58 -8.00 -4.51
C PRO A 35 10.16 -6.54 -4.33
N LYS A 36 8.89 -6.23 -4.64
CA LYS A 36 8.29 -4.91 -4.42
C LYS A 36 6.89 -5.03 -3.84
N VAL A 37 6.50 -4.04 -3.06
CA VAL A 37 5.10 -3.80 -2.69
C VAL A 37 4.52 -2.73 -3.61
N TRP A 38 3.27 -2.90 -3.98
CA TRP A 38 2.46 -1.95 -4.73
C TRP A 38 1.43 -1.34 -3.78
N ILE A 39 1.46 -0.02 -3.63
CA ILE A 39 0.47 0.74 -2.86
C ILE A 39 -0.33 1.56 -3.88
N CYS A 40 -1.63 1.27 -4.02
CA CYS A 40 -2.50 2.00 -4.92
C CYS A 40 -3.61 2.73 -4.17
N VAL A 41 -3.98 3.88 -4.71
CA VAL A 41 -5.12 4.69 -4.26
C VAL A 41 -6.06 4.86 -5.45
N ASP A 42 -7.15 4.10 -5.43
CA ASP A 42 -8.19 4.17 -6.44
C ASP A 42 -9.24 5.19 -6.01
N LYS A 43 -9.37 6.27 -6.79
CA LYS A 43 -10.48 7.22 -6.67
C LYS A 43 -11.44 6.99 -7.83
N PRO A 44 -12.73 6.74 -7.57
CA PRO A 44 -13.69 6.40 -8.63
C PRO A 44 -13.82 7.50 -9.69
N ASP A 45 -13.59 8.76 -9.33
CA ASP A 45 -13.79 9.92 -10.22
C ASP A 45 -12.49 10.48 -10.83
N VAL A 46 -11.36 9.76 -10.71
CA VAL A 46 -10.06 10.23 -11.23
C VAL A 46 -9.40 9.14 -12.06
N ASP A 47 -9.22 9.39 -13.35
CA ASP A 47 -8.59 8.45 -14.31
C ASP A 47 -7.12 8.13 -13.97
N ASN A 48 -6.48 8.97 -13.16
CA ASN A 48 -5.10 8.77 -12.71
C ASN A 48 -5.09 8.24 -11.27
N HIS A 49 -5.13 6.91 -11.14
CA HIS A 49 -4.94 6.23 -9.86
C HIS A 49 -3.47 6.36 -9.44
N GLY A 50 -3.22 7.15 -8.40
CA GLY A 50 -1.88 7.30 -7.85
C GLY A 50 -1.41 5.96 -7.31
N ALA A 51 -0.30 5.45 -7.83
CA ALA A 51 0.25 4.20 -7.37
C ALA A 51 1.78 4.25 -7.31
N ILE A 52 2.34 3.61 -6.30
CA ILE A 52 3.79 3.53 -6.09
C ILE A 52 4.21 2.08 -5.93
N HIS A 53 5.37 1.74 -6.50
CA HIS A 53 6.04 0.47 -6.30
C HIS A 53 7.28 0.71 -5.45
N LEU A 54 7.30 0.16 -4.24
CA LEU A 54 8.40 0.35 -3.31
C LEU A 54 9.21 -0.93 -3.20
N THR A 55 10.54 -0.78 -3.20
CA THR A 55 11.45 -1.86 -2.80
C THR A 55 11.30 -2.14 -1.29
N VAL A 56 11.94 -3.20 -0.82
CA VAL A 56 11.97 -3.52 0.63
C VAL A 56 12.54 -2.33 1.43
N GLU A 57 13.70 -1.79 1.03
CA GLU A 57 14.34 -0.65 1.71
C GLU A 57 13.43 0.60 1.73
N GLN A 58 12.76 0.92 0.63
CA GLN A 58 11.85 2.05 0.57
C GLN A 58 10.60 1.83 1.45
N THR A 59 10.14 0.58 1.54
CA THR A 59 9.02 0.19 2.41
C THR A 59 9.40 0.35 3.87
N GLU A 60 10.60 -0.07 4.27
CA GLU A 60 11.12 0.11 5.63
C GLU A 60 11.16 1.60 6.00
N ARG A 61 11.65 2.46 5.10
CA ARG A 61 11.66 3.91 5.31
C ARG A 61 10.26 4.49 5.50
N LEU A 62 9.27 4.05 4.71
CA LEU A 62 7.88 4.47 4.87
C LEU A 62 7.32 4.03 6.22
N VAL A 63 7.58 2.78 6.64
CA VAL A 63 7.13 2.26 7.94
C VAL A 63 7.69 3.09 9.10
N VAL A 64 8.99 3.41 9.07
CA VAL A 64 9.62 4.26 10.10
C VAL A 64 8.92 5.62 10.17
N ALA A 65 8.72 6.30 9.03
CA ALA A 65 8.06 7.60 9.01
C ALA A 65 6.61 7.55 9.55
N LEU A 66 5.86 6.48 9.23
CA LEU A 66 4.50 6.28 9.75
C LEU A 66 4.49 6.03 11.26
N GLN A 67 5.44 5.25 11.77
CA GLN A 67 5.58 4.98 13.20
C GLN A 67 5.99 6.23 13.98
N GLU A 68 6.91 7.04 13.43
CA GLU A 68 7.28 8.34 13.98
C GLU A 68 6.07 9.27 14.05
N TRP A 69 5.27 9.35 12.97
CA TRP A 69 4.05 10.16 12.98
C TRP A 69 3.06 9.71 14.06
N LEU A 70 2.79 8.40 14.16
CA LEU A 70 1.89 7.83 15.17
C LEU A 70 2.37 8.06 16.61
N THR A 71 3.70 8.10 16.82
CA THR A 71 4.29 8.36 18.14
C THR A 71 4.29 9.85 18.48
N SER A 72 4.55 10.71 17.50
CA SER A 72 4.55 12.18 17.67
C SER A 72 3.16 12.77 17.90
N THR A 73 2.12 12.04 17.48
CA THR A 73 0.72 12.42 17.64
C THR A 73 0.14 11.83 18.92
N GLU A 74 0.84 11.96 20.06
CA GLU A 74 0.33 11.57 21.38
C GLU A 74 -1.14 11.99 21.50
N ARG A 75 -2.01 10.98 21.61
CA ARG A 75 -3.47 11.10 21.62
C ARG A 75 -4.00 11.51 22.97
#